data_AF-F7T9I8-F1
#
_entry.id   AF-F7T9I8-F1
#
_cell.length_a   1.000
_cell.length_b   1.000
_cell.length_c   1.000
_cell.angle_alpha   90.00
_cell.angle_beta   90.00
_cell.angle_gamma   90.00
#
_symmetry.space_group_name_H-M   'P 1'
#
loop_
_entity.id
_entity.type
_entity.pdbx_description
1 polymer ?
#
loop_
_entity_poly.entity_id
_entity_poly.type
_entity_poly.pdbx_seq_one_letter_code
_entity_poly.pdbx_strand_id
1 'polypeptide(L)'
;MTEFEIKHGLSQCPPGPLEPVELAQQDDTLARTGNTACDQEMYAAGLEKGEENAKHNAAIRGAWLPIESAPQTGRTLLLGYWNSLGKWRTVRGQWMSLDHIAENWEEPDDAEAGWFETAVEAEEAPNCWRITPSHWQPLPAAPGTPASPVSTVEQEPPAAYLTLDEEDSPCMLFFDVVEARTYCEVGEDPEPLYRRPAPAAGDARDAERYRHIRDSAAAIRNGWPADGFVFAMQFRHAPGTIPSQQAVHGPALDAAIDAAIAAQRQGDA
;
A
#
# COMPACT_ATOMS: atom_id res chain seq x y z
N MET A 1 -17.05 -17.40 -79.01
CA MET A 1 -17.00 -17.46 -77.52
C MET A 1 -17.61 -16.15 -77.05
N THR A 2 -18.95 -16.07 -76.91
CA THR A 2 -19.86 -16.52 -75.82
C THR A 2 -19.92 -15.55 -74.65
N GLU A 3 -21.14 -15.11 -74.34
CA GLU A 3 -21.69 -14.18 -73.32
C GLU A 3 -21.22 -14.32 -71.86
N PHE A 4 -20.12 -15.02 -71.58
CA PHE A 4 -19.73 -15.37 -70.21
C PHE A 4 -18.80 -14.35 -69.53
N GLU A 5 -18.21 -13.41 -70.27
CA GLU A 5 -17.23 -12.43 -69.72
C GLU A 5 -17.87 -11.12 -69.23
N ILE A 6 -19.20 -10.95 -69.35
CA ILE A 6 -19.93 -9.72 -68.94
C ILE A 6 -20.37 -9.77 -67.45
N LYS A 7 -20.00 -10.79 -66.67
CA LYS A 7 -20.51 -10.95 -65.29
C LYS A 7 -19.51 -10.87 -64.14
N HIS A 8 -18.22 -10.65 -64.41
CA HIS A 8 -17.23 -10.52 -63.35
C HIS A 8 -16.37 -9.28 -63.59
N GLY A 9 -16.81 -8.17 -62.98
CA GLY A 9 -16.12 -6.89 -63.06
C GLY A 9 -14.72 -6.93 -62.49
N LEU A 10 -13.88 -6.00 -62.95
CA LEU A 10 -12.79 -5.33 -62.24
C LEU A 10 -12.33 -4.17 -63.12
N SER A 11 -12.83 -2.98 -62.82
CA SER A 11 -12.37 -1.71 -63.39
C SER A 11 -10.96 -1.44 -62.90
N GLN A 12 -9.97 -1.43 -63.79
CA GLN A 12 -8.61 -1.00 -63.48
C GLN A 12 -8.41 0.46 -63.86
N CYS A 13 -8.51 1.37 -62.89
CA CYS A 13 -7.95 2.72 -63.01
C CYS A 13 -6.47 2.69 -62.60
N PRO A 14 -5.55 3.31 -63.36
CA PRO A 14 -4.14 3.35 -63.03
C PRO A 14 -3.87 4.27 -61.81
N PRO A 15 -2.85 3.96 -60.97
CA PRO A 15 -2.52 4.77 -59.80
C PRO A 15 -1.80 6.07 -60.21
N GLY A 16 -2.30 7.21 -59.71
CA GLY A 16 -1.64 8.51 -59.80
C GLY A 16 -0.45 8.62 -58.82
N PRO A 17 0.44 9.61 -59.01
CA PRO A 17 1.73 9.66 -58.32
C PRO A 17 1.62 10.02 -56.84
N LEU A 18 2.45 9.36 -56.04
CA LEU A 18 2.60 9.52 -54.59
C LEU A 18 3.39 10.80 -54.28
N GLU A 19 2.72 11.84 -53.78
CA GLU A 19 3.39 12.88 -52.99
C GLU A 19 3.43 12.43 -51.51
N PRO A 20 4.57 12.56 -50.82
CA PRO A 20 4.66 12.23 -49.40
C PRO A 20 3.91 13.30 -48.58
N VAL A 21 2.78 12.91 -48.00
CA VAL A 21 2.14 13.68 -46.93
C VAL A 21 3.05 13.59 -45.72
N GLU A 22 3.73 14.69 -45.37
CA GLU A 22 4.32 14.88 -44.06
C GLU A 22 3.19 14.90 -43.03
N LEU A 23 2.88 13.74 -42.46
CA LEU A 23 2.07 13.64 -41.27
C LEU A 23 2.90 14.23 -40.13
N ALA A 24 2.53 15.43 -39.69
CA ALA A 24 2.99 15.96 -38.41
C ALA A 24 2.73 14.90 -37.33
N GLN A 25 3.79 14.40 -36.69
CA GLN A 25 3.67 13.59 -35.48
C GLN A 25 3.05 14.47 -34.39
N GLN A 26 1.73 14.42 -34.24
CA GLN A 26 1.09 14.79 -32.99
C GLN A 26 1.24 13.60 -32.05
N ASP A 27 2.03 13.79 -31.01
CA ASP A 27 2.22 12.85 -29.92
C ASP A 27 0.95 12.84 -29.04
N ASP A 28 -0.02 12.02 -29.44
CA ASP A 28 -1.34 11.90 -28.80
C ASP A 28 -1.33 11.02 -27.52
N THR A 29 -0.16 10.78 -26.92
CA THR A 29 -0.04 9.99 -25.69
C THR A 29 -0.73 10.62 -24.48
N LEU A 30 -1.07 11.91 -24.52
CA LEU A 30 -1.73 12.65 -23.43
C LEU A 30 -3.26 12.48 -23.36
N ALA A 31 -3.93 11.96 -24.40
CA ALA A 31 -5.39 12.05 -24.50
C ALA A 31 -6.18 10.78 -24.12
N ARG A 32 -5.53 9.69 -23.70
CA ARG A 32 -6.21 8.37 -23.61
C ARG A 32 -6.81 8.02 -22.24
N THR A 33 -6.56 8.81 -21.18
CA THR A 33 -6.99 8.47 -19.82
C THR A 33 -8.08 9.37 -19.23
N GLY A 34 -8.45 10.47 -19.88
CA GLY A 34 -9.41 11.45 -19.32
C GLY A 34 -8.89 12.18 -18.06
N ASN A 35 -7.67 11.88 -17.64
CA ASN A 35 -6.99 12.55 -16.54
C ASN A 35 -6.42 13.86 -17.05
N THR A 36 -6.71 14.97 -16.36
CA THR A 36 -6.08 16.25 -16.68
C THR A 36 -4.57 16.15 -16.48
N ALA A 37 -3.79 17.04 -17.11
CA ALA A 37 -2.33 17.10 -16.86
C ALA A 37 -2.03 17.21 -15.35
N CYS A 38 -2.87 17.93 -14.61
CA CYS A 38 -2.83 18.03 -13.15
C CYS A 38 -3.01 16.67 -12.44
N ASP A 39 -3.92 15.82 -12.92
CA ASP A 39 -4.14 14.48 -12.35
C ASP A 39 -2.96 13.53 -12.64
N GLN A 40 -2.34 13.67 -13.82
CA GLN A 40 -1.14 12.90 -14.17
C GLN A 40 0.07 13.34 -13.35
N GLU A 41 0.22 14.65 -13.11
CA GLU A 41 1.25 15.22 -12.23
C GLU A 41 1.05 14.78 -10.77
N MET A 42 -0.19 14.79 -10.26
CA MET A 42 -0.50 14.27 -8.91
C MET A 42 -0.21 12.77 -8.79
N TYR A 43 -0.55 11.98 -9.80
CA TYR A 43 -0.26 10.55 -9.81
C TYR A 43 1.25 10.27 -9.86
N ALA A 44 1.99 11.01 -10.69
CA ALA A 44 3.44 10.92 -10.77
C ALA A 44 4.10 11.32 -9.44
N ALA A 45 3.68 12.43 -8.83
CA ALA A 45 4.17 12.87 -7.52
C ALA A 45 3.82 11.86 -6.40
N GLY A 46 2.65 11.21 -6.47
CA GLY A 46 2.26 10.14 -5.55
C GLY A 46 3.12 8.88 -5.67
N LEU A 47 3.48 8.48 -6.90
CA LEU A 47 4.39 7.37 -7.16
C LEU A 47 5.82 7.68 -6.69
N GLU A 48 6.33 8.87 -6.99
CA GLU A 48 7.66 9.31 -6.56
C GLU A 48 7.76 9.32 -5.04
N LYS A 49 6.77 9.91 -4.35
CA LYS A 49 6.71 9.92 -2.89
C LYS A 49 6.53 8.51 -2.31
N GLY A 50 5.80 7.63 -2.99
CA GLY A 50 5.67 6.22 -2.62
C GLY A 50 7.01 5.47 -2.72
N GLU A 51 7.78 5.72 -3.78
CA GLU A 51 9.11 5.15 -3.99
C GLU A 51 10.12 5.67 -2.99
N GLU A 52 10.12 6.98 -2.71
CA GLU A 52 10.94 7.60 -1.66
C GLU A 52 10.62 7.01 -0.29
N ASN A 53 9.34 6.85 0.05
CA ASN A 53 8.91 6.22 1.30
C ASN A 53 9.34 4.75 1.37
N ALA A 54 9.25 4.00 0.26
CA ALA A 54 9.71 2.62 0.19
C ALA A 54 11.23 2.53 0.39
N LYS A 55 12.00 3.42 -0.24
CA LYS A 55 13.45 3.53 -0.05
C LYS A 55 13.81 3.93 1.37
N HIS A 56 13.09 4.87 1.96
CA HIS A 56 13.27 5.30 3.36
C HIS A 56 12.97 4.16 4.34
N ASN A 57 11.85 3.45 4.16
CA ASN A 57 11.49 2.29 4.98
C ASN A 57 12.47 1.12 4.81
N ALA A 58 12.97 0.89 3.59
CA ALA A 58 14.02 -0.08 3.32
C ALA A 58 15.35 0.34 3.97
N ALA A 59 15.68 1.63 3.96
CA ALA A 59 16.86 2.19 4.61
C ALA A 59 16.77 2.08 6.14
N ILE A 60 15.59 2.32 6.74
CA ILE A 60 15.34 2.07 8.17
C ILE A 60 15.52 0.59 8.50
N ARG A 61 15.00 -0.33 7.67
CA ARG A 61 15.20 -1.78 7.83
C ARG A 61 16.66 -2.20 7.59
N GLY A 62 17.42 -1.39 6.86
CA GLY A 62 18.87 -1.53 6.63
C GLY A 62 19.74 -0.91 7.73
N ALA A 63 19.16 -0.10 8.63
CA ALA A 63 19.88 0.65 9.63
C ALA A 63 20.03 -0.15 10.93
N TRP A 64 21.19 0.02 11.58
CA TRP A 64 21.44 -0.47 12.92
C TRP A 64 20.66 0.37 13.93
N LEU A 65 19.81 -0.28 14.72
CA LEU A 65 18.96 0.35 15.73
C LEU A 65 19.56 0.16 17.14
N PRO A 66 19.31 1.07 18.10
CA PRO A 66 19.74 0.90 19.49
C PRO A 66 19.20 -0.40 20.08
N ILE A 67 20.02 -1.14 20.83
CA ILE A 67 19.65 -2.45 21.39
C ILE A 67 18.44 -2.39 22.34
N GLU A 68 18.20 -1.24 22.97
CA GLU A 68 17.07 -1.02 23.88
C GLU A 68 15.72 -1.13 23.16
N SER A 69 15.71 -0.92 21.84
CA SER A 69 14.54 -1.08 20.98
C SER A 69 14.34 -2.50 20.44
N ALA A 70 15.27 -3.42 20.73
CA ALA A 70 15.23 -4.77 20.18
C ALA A 70 14.13 -5.62 20.83
N PRO A 71 13.36 -6.39 20.04
CA PRO A 71 12.33 -7.26 20.58
C PRO A 71 12.96 -8.40 21.41
N GLN A 72 12.55 -8.51 22.67
CA GLN A 72 13.01 -9.54 23.62
C GLN A 72 12.20 -10.84 23.51
N THR A 73 11.87 -11.25 22.28
CA THR A 73 10.92 -12.34 22.00
C THR A 73 11.55 -13.73 21.88
N GLY A 74 12.87 -13.86 22.06
CA GLY A 74 13.61 -15.10 21.77
C GLY A 74 13.89 -15.33 20.29
N ARG A 75 13.41 -14.47 19.39
CA ARG A 75 13.71 -14.59 17.96
C ARG A 75 15.19 -14.29 17.69
N THR A 76 15.76 -15.01 16.72
CA THR A 76 17.07 -14.68 16.16
C THR A 76 17.06 -13.29 15.50
N LEU A 77 18.03 -12.45 15.89
CA LEU A 77 18.33 -11.14 15.29
C LEU A 77 19.80 -11.05 14.87
N LEU A 78 20.12 -10.05 14.04
CA LEU A 78 21.50 -9.59 13.87
C LEU A 78 21.82 -8.58 14.96
N LEU A 79 22.89 -8.82 15.71
CA LEU A 79 23.33 -7.98 16.82
C LEU A 79 24.70 -7.40 16.51
N GLY A 80 24.93 -6.17 16.97
CA GLY A 80 26.11 -5.38 16.67
C GLY A 80 26.73 -4.77 17.93
N TYR A 81 28.05 -4.88 18.06
CA TYR A 81 28.78 -4.18 19.12
C TYR A 81 30.23 -3.88 18.74
N TRP A 82 30.80 -2.90 19.41
CA TRP A 82 32.22 -2.62 19.37
C TRP A 82 32.93 -3.53 20.36
N ASN A 83 33.86 -4.35 19.89
CA ASN A 83 34.68 -5.16 20.80
C ASN A 83 35.69 -4.29 21.57
N SER A 84 36.40 -4.89 22.52
CA SER A 84 37.42 -4.20 23.34
C SER A 84 38.57 -3.58 22.53
N LEU A 85 38.74 -3.98 21.27
CA LEU A 85 39.72 -3.44 20.34
C LEU A 85 39.15 -2.32 19.45
N GLY A 86 37.92 -1.85 19.72
CA GLY A 86 37.27 -0.81 18.93
C GLY A 86 36.89 -1.27 17.52
N LYS A 87 36.71 -2.57 17.28
CA LYS A 87 36.25 -3.11 15.99
C LYS A 87 34.78 -3.49 16.06
N TRP A 88 34.04 -3.09 15.03
CA TRP A 88 32.64 -3.50 14.86
C TRP A 88 32.54 -5.01 14.66
N ARG A 89 31.66 -5.66 15.42
CA ARG A 89 31.34 -7.08 15.34
C ARG A 89 29.86 -7.26 15.11
N THR A 90 29.53 -8.09 14.13
CA THR A 90 28.18 -8.57 13.88
C THR A 90 28.09 -10.03 14.29
N VAL A 91 27.07 -10.37 15.08
CA VAL A 91 26.80 -11.73 15.54
C VAL A 91 25.31 -12.04 15.37
N ARG A 92 24.99 -13.33 15.28
CA ARG A 92 23.62 -13.82 15.35
C ARG A 92 23.30 -14.11 16.81
N GLY A 93 22.24 -13.53 17.35
CA GLY A 93 21.88 -13.79 18.74
C GLY A 93 20.40 -13.67 19.05
N GLN A 94 20.06 -14.04 20.28
CA GLN A 94 18.70 -14.12 20.81
C GLN A 94 18.67 -13.58 22.23
N TRP A 95 17.53 -12.99 22.61
CA TRP A 95 17.25 -12.71 24.00
C TRP A 95 16.71 -13.97 24.67
N MET A 96 17.29 -14.38 25.79
CA MET A 96 16.84 -15.54 26.55
C MET A 96 16.36 -15.07 27.92
N SER A 97 15.11 -15.40 28.27
CA SER A 97 14.56 -15.16 29.61
C SER A 97 15.09 -16.17 30.61
N LEU A 98 14.98 -15.87 31.90
CA LEU A 98 15.32 -16.82 32.98
C LEU A 98 14.51 -18.12 32.85
N ASP A 99 13.21 -18.03 32.55
CA ASP A 99 12.34 -19.20 32.36
C ASP A 99 12.82 -20.07 31.19
N HIS A 100 13.17 -19.44 30.05
CA HIS A 100 13.69 -20.16 28.90
C HIS A 100 15.00 -20.88 29.23
N ILE A 101 15.89 -20.23 29.97
CA ILE A 101 17.15 -20.82 30.41
C ILE A 101 16.89 -21.99 31.36
N ALA A 102 16.05 -21.81 32.38
CA ALA A 102 15.72 -22.85 33.35
C ALA A 102 15.07 -24.09 32.71
N GLU A 103 14.30 -23.90 31.63
CA GLU A 103 13.64 -25.00 30.91
C GLU A 103 14.55 -25.72 29.91
N ASN A 104 15.49 -25.02 29.29
CA ASN A 104 16.22 -25.53 28.12
C ASN A 104 17.71 -25.81 28.39
N TRP A 105 18.25 -25.39 29.54
CA TRP A 105 19.66 -25.59 29.89
C TRP A 105 19.81 -26.67 30.95
N GLU A 106 20.85 -27.50 30.83
CA GLU A 106 21.11 -28.61 31.76
C GLU A 106 21.55 -28.12 33.15
N GLU A 107 22.31 -27.02 33.22
CA GLU A 107 22.79 -26.40 34.47
C GLU A 107 22.46 -24.88 34.48
N PRO A 108 21.27 -24.47 34.92
CA PRO A 108 20.83 -23.07 34.90
C PRO A 108 21.28 -22.24 36.11
N ASP A 109 21.95 -22.85 37.11
CA ASP A 109 22.10 -22.33 38.47
C ASP A 109 22.85 -20.98 38.59
N ASP A 110 23.58 -20.55 37.55
CA ASP A 110 24.31 -19.27 37.51
C ASP A 110 23.89 -18.36 36.32
N ALA A 111 22.79 -18.67 35.62
CA ALA A 111 22.42 -17.98 34.40
C ALA A 111 21.47 -16.79 34.66
N GLU A 112 21.71 -15.68 33.96
CA GLU A 112 20.88 -14.48 34.00
C GLU A 112 20.19 -14.25 32.65
N ALA A 113 18.99 -13.65 32.67
CA ALA A 113 18.34 -13.19 31.45
C ALA A 113 19.23 -12.20 30.69
N GLY A 114 19.29 -12.34 29.37
CA GLY A 114 20.26 -11.57 28.60
C GLY A 114 20.25 -11.87 27.11
N TRP A 115 21.12 -11.16 26.39
CA TRP A 115 21.45 -11.45 25.00
C TRP A 115 22.53 -12.52 24.92
N PHE A 116 22.29 -13.52 24.09
CA PHE A 116 23.22 -14.61 23.85
C PHE A 116 23.51 -14.72 22.35
N GLU A 117 24.79 -14.88 22.00
CA GLU A 117 25.23 -15.29 20.67
C GLU A 117 24.87 -16.76 20.48
N THR A 118 24.20 -17.09 19.38
CA THR A 118 23.72 -18.44 19.09
C THR A 118 24.43 -19.00 17.86
N ALA A 119 25.08 -20.15 17.99
CA ALA A 119 25.61 -20.88 16.85
C ALA A 119 24.48 -21.52 16.01
N VAL A 120 24.66 -21.60 14.69
CA VAL A 120 23.65 -22.13 13.75
C VAL A 120 23.62 -23.67 13.76
N GLU A 121 24.80 -24.28 13.88
CA GLU A 121 25.00 -25.73 13.83
C GLU A 121 25.85 -26.10 15.05
N ALA A 122 25.20 -26.31 16.19
CA ALA A 122 25.87 -26.75 17.41
C ALA A 122 25.62 -28.25 17.61
N GLU A 123 26.68 -29.02 17.82
CA GLU A 123 26.58 -30.46 18.09
C GLU A 123 26.10 -30.75 19.53
N GLU A 124 26.23 -29.78 20.44
CA GLU A 124 25.85 -29.89 21.85
C GLU A 124 25.18 -28.58 22.31
N ALA A 125 24.08 -28.67 23.06
CA ALA A 125 23.36 -27.51 23.59
C ALA A 125 23.61 -27.40 25.11
N PRO A 126 23.76 -26.18 25.68
CA PRO A 126 23.64 -24.88 25.04
C PRO A 126 24.98 -24.35 24.50
N ASN A 127 25.16 -24.30 23.17
CA ASN A 127 26.30 -23.63 22.54
C ASN A 127 25.98 -22.15 22.27
N CYS A 128 25.79 -21.40 23.35
CA CYS A 128 25.51 -19.97 23.29
C CYS A 128 26.33 -19.21 24.33
N TRP A 129 26.79 -18.02 23.97
CA TRP A 129 27.64 -17.18 24.83
C TRP A 129 26.95 -15.87 25.13
N ARG A 130 26.99 -15.45 26.40
CA ARG A 130 26.44 -14.17 26.82
C ARG A 130 27.18 -13.02 26.14
N ILE A 131 26.43 -12.06 25.64
CA ILE A 131 26.95 -10.87 24.96
C ILE A 131 26.23 -9.61 25.44
N THR A 132 26.89 -8.46 25.29
CA THR A 132 26.33 -7.12 25.57
C THR A 132 26.26 -6.31 24.27
N PRO A 133 25.31 -6.65 23.37
CA PRO A 133 25.16 -5.94 22.11
C PRO A 133 24.77 -4.48 22.36
N SER A 134 25.18 -3.60 21.45
CA SER A 134 24.84 -2.17 21.50
C SER A 134 23.78 -1.80 20.46
N HIS A 135 23.68 -2.57 19.38
CA HIS A 135 22.75 -2.35 18.30
C HIS A 135 22.16 -3.67 17.82
N TRP A 136 21.04 -3.58 17.11
CA TRP A 136 20.42 -4.71 16.42
C TRP A 136 19.94 -4.32 15.03
N GLN A 137 19.69 -5.33 14.20
CA GLN A 137 19.05 -5.17 12.91
C GLN A 137 18.07 -6.34 12.68
N PRO A 138 16.86 -6.09 12.14
CA PRO A 138 15.97 -7.16 11.73
C PRO A 138 16.62 -7.98 10.60
N LEU A 139 16.44 -9.31 10.64
CA LEU A 139 16.86 -10.16 9.53
C LEU A 139 16.06 -9.81 8.26
N PRO A 140 16.71 -9.75 7.08
CA PRO A 140 15.99 -9.55 5.83
C PRO A 140 15.02 -10.71 5.60
N ALA A 141 13.90 -10.42 4.92
CA ALA A 141 12.99 -11.47 4.47
C ALA A 141 13.74 -12.44 3.53
N ALA A 142 13.43 -13.72 3.63
CA ALA A 142 14.04 -14.73 2.77
C ALA A 142 13.70 -14.46 1.28
N PRO A 143 14.65 -14.67 0.35
CA PRO A 143 14.40 -14.46 -1.08
C PRO A 143 13.20 -15.28 -1.56
N GLY A 144 12.30 -14.66 -2.35
CA GLY A 144 11.11 -15.31 -2.89
C GLY A 144 9.95 -15.49 -1.91
N THR A 145 10.14 -15.13 -0.64
CA THR A 145 9.01 -14.99 0.29
C THR A 145 8.45 -13.58 0.08
N PRO A 146 7.18 -13.40 -0.36
CA PRO A 146 6.55 -12.08 -0.27
C PRO A 146 6.71 -11.65 1.17
N ALA A 147 7.29 -10.46 1.41
CA ALA A 147 7.61 -9.98 2.75
C ALA A 147 6.48 -10.39 3.68
N SER A 148 6.74 -11.38 4.55
CA SER A 148 5.65 -11.93 5.36
C SER A 148 5.02 -10.75 6.07
N PRO A 149 3.68 -10.63 6.08
CA PRO A 149 3.06 -9.71 7.01
C PRO A 149 3.66 -10.10 8.36
N VAL A 150 4.29 -9.12 9.00
CA VAL A 150 4.85 -9.30 10.33
C VAL A 150 3.75 -9.98 11.14
N SER A 151 3.95 -11.26 11.48
CA SER A 151 3.11 -11.94 12.44
C SER A 151 3.52 -11.41 13.80
N THR A 152 3.13 -10.18 14.08
CA THR A 152 2.99 -9.67 15.43
C THR A 152 1.50 -9.73 15.73
N VAL A 153 1.12 -10.77 16.46
CA VAL A 153 0.20 -10.56 17.57
C VAL A 153 0.99 -9.81 18.66
N GLU A 154 1.37 -8.59 18.33
CA GLU A 154 1.76 -7.50 19.21
C GLU A 154 1.19 -6.29 18.48
N GLN A 155 0.24 -5.62 19.11
CA GLN A 155 -0.48 -4.49 18.53
C GLN A 155 0.54 -3.50 17.95
N GLU A 156 0.43 -3.24 16.64
CA GLU A 156 1.14 -2.16 15.97
C GLU A 156 1.08 -0.91 16.87
N PRO A 157 2.15 -0.13 17.08
CA PRO A 157 2.06 1.04 17.94
C PRO A 157 0.89 1.93 17.47
N PRO A 158 0.08 2.47 18.40
CA PRO A 158 -1.06 3.31 18.04
C PRO A 158 -0.62 4.39 17.06
N ALA A 159 -1.35 4.52 15.97
CA ALA A 159 -1.08 5.54 14.97
C ALA A 159 -1.47 6.94 15.44
N ALA A 160 -2.37 7.02 16.42
CA ALA A 160 -2.78 8.22 17.11
C ALA A 160 -3.43 7.86 18.47
N TYR A 161 -3.72 8.86 19.28
CA TYR A 161 -4.37 8.78 20.58
C TYR A 161 -5.54 9.76 20.62
N LEU A 162 -6.68 9.35 21.12
CA LEU A 162 -7.91 10.13 21.20
C LEU A 162 -8.29 10.37 22.66
N THR A 163 -8.48 11.63 23.07
CA THR A 163 -9.03 11.95 24.39
C THR A 163 -10.56 11.99 24.32
N LEU A 164 -11.21 11.62 25.41
CA LEU A 164 -12.66 11.70 25.59
C LEU A 164 -12.99 12.88 26.52
N ASP A 165 -14.21 13.41 26.42
CA ASP A 165 -14.76 14.34 27.41
C ASP A 165 -15.57 13.61 28.51
N GLU A 166 -16.18 14.37 29.42
CA GLU A 166 -17.00 13.84 30.53
C GLU A 166 -18.22 13.00 30.07
N GLU A 167 -18.59 13.06 28.79
CA GLU A 167 -19.69 12.30 28.19
C GLU A 167 -19.19 11.12 27.32
N ASP A 168 -17.93 10.71 27.49
CA ASP A 168 -17.25 9.69 26.67
C ASP A 168 -17.21 10.05 25.16
N SER A 169 -17.33 11.34 24.81
CA SER A 169 -17.33 11.78 23.42
C SER A 169 -15.92 12.17 22.94
N PRO A 170 -15.55 11.87 21.68
CA PRO A 170 -14.27 12.23 21.10
C PRO A 170 -13.98 13.73 21.19
N CYS A 171 -12.88 14.12 21.86
CA CYS A 171 -12.53 15.50 22.11
C CYS A 171 -11.32 15.96 21.28
N MET A 172 -10.15 15.33 21.46
CA MET A 172 -8.90 15.74 20.77
C MET A 172 -8.06 14.55 20.30
N LEU A 173 -7.36 14.72 19.17
CA LEU A 173 -6.52 13.71 18.52
C LEU A 173 -5.04 14.11 18.60
N PHE A 174 -4.19 13.17 19.02
CA PHE A 174 -2.75 13.35 19.20
C PHE A 174 -1.96 12.23 18.53
N PHE A 175 -0.70 12.48 18.18
CA PHE A 175 0.20 11.47 17.60
C PHE A 175 1.28 10.99 18.58
N ASP A 176 1.33 11.58 19.77
CA ASP A 176 2.22 11.24 20.87
C ASP A 176 1.38 10.99 22.13
N VAL A 177 1.63 9.85 22.81
CA VAL A 177 0.96 9.46 24.05
C VAL A 177 1.27 10.41 25.21
N VAL A 178 2.49 10.97 25.23
CA VAL A 178 2.92 11.87 26.29
C VAL A 178 2.13 13.17 26.20
N GLU A 179 1.96 13.70 24.99
CA GLU A 179 1.15 14.88 24.73
C GLU A 179 -0.31 14.62 25.09
N ALA A 180 -0.89 13.52 24.60
CA ALA A 180 -2.28 13.16 24.85
C ALA A 180 -2.62 13.08 26.36
N ARG A 181 -1.72 12.51 27.16
CA ARG A 181 -1.88 12.39 28.62
C ARG A 181 -1.93 13.73 29.35
N THR A 182 -1.34 14.80 28.79
CA THR A 182 -1.43 16.13 29.41
C THR A 182 -2.84 16.73 29.33
N TYR A 183 -3.70 16.15 28.47
CA TYR A 183 -5.08 16.55 28.27
C TYR A 183 -6.11 15.56 28.82
N CYS A 184 -5.67 14.46 29.44
CA CYS A 184 -6.54 13.53 30.17
C CYS A 184 -6.72 13.98 31.62
N GLU A 185 -7.84 13.60 32.24
CA GLU A 185 -8.00 13.76 33.68
C GLU A 185 -7.01 12.86 34.46
N VAL A 186 -6.74 13.22 35.72
CA VAL A 186 -5.80 12.47 36.56
C VAL A 186 -6.34 11.07 36.82
N GLY A 187 -5.71 10.08 36.19
CA GLY A 187 -6.09 8.67 36.29
C GLY A 187 -6.74 8.10 35.03
N GLU A 188 -6.96 8.92 34.00
CA GLU A 188 -7.42 8.49 32.69
C GLU A 188 -6.25 8.33 31.71
N ASP A 189 -6.41 7.41 30.76
CA ASP A 189 -5.48 7.20 29.65
C ASP A 189 -6.22 7.47 28.32
N PRO A 190 -5.54 8.09 27.33
CA PRO A 190 -6.15 8.37 26.04
C PRO A 190 -6.36 7.07 25.23
N GLU A 191 -7.43 7.03 24.42
CA GLU A 191 -7.78 5.87 23.62
C GLU A 191 -6.82 5.69 22.43
N PRO A 192 -6.11 4.56 22.29
CA PRO A 192 -5.19 4.32 21.19
C PRO A 192 -5.95 4.00 19.90
N LEU A 193 -5.64 4.72 18.82
CA LEU A 193 -6.17 4.47 17.48
C LEU A 193 -5.13 3.77 16.61
N TYR A 194 -5.49 2.61 16.07
CA TYR A 194 -4.60 1.80 15.25
C TYR A 194 -4.91 1.97 13.76
N ARG A 195 -3.88 1.96 12.91
CA ARG A 195 -4.08 1.91 11.46
C ARG A 195 -4.74 0.58 11.12
N ARG A 196 -5.94 0.65 10.54
CA ARG A 196 -6.47 -0.52 9.84
C ARG A 196 -5.73 -0.62 8.51
N PRO A 197 -5.21 -1.80 8.15
CA PRO A 197 -4.72 -2.03 6.80
C PRO A 197 -5.79 -1.58 5.82
N ALA A 198 -5.41 -0.75 4.85
CA ALA A 198 -6.33 -0.40 3.78
C ALA A 198 -6.79 -1.73 3.14
N PRO A 199 -8.11 -1.97 2.99
CA PRO A 199 -8.58 -3.11 2.23
C PRO A 199 -7.89 -3.12 0.86
N ALA A 200 -7.60 -4.31 0.34
CA ALA A 200 -7.05 -4.43 -0.99
C ALA A 200 -8.03 -3.77 -1.96
N ALA A 201 -7.53 -2.87 -2.82
CA ALA A 201 -8.37 -2.20 -3.81
C ALA A 201 -9.11 -3.23 -4.65
N GLY A 202 -10.45 -3.11 -4.71
CA GLY A 202 -11.31 -4.04 -5.44
C GLY A 202 -11.76 -5.27 -4.65
N ASP A 203 -11.66 -5.24 -3.32
CA ASP A 203 -12.27 -6.28 -2.49
C ASP A 203 -13.81 -6.23 -2.51
N ALA A 204 -14.46 -7.25 -1.94
CA ALA A 204 -15.93 -7.32 -1.90
C ALA A 204 -16.55 -6.15 -1.12
N ARG A 205 -15.81 -5.56 -0.17
CA ARG A 205 -16.26 -4.41 0.62
C ARG A 205 -16.19 -3.12 -0.18
N ASP A 206 -15.23 -2.97 -1.08
CA ASP A 206 -15.18 -1.87 -2.04
C ASP A 206 -16.35 -1.94 -3.01
N ALA A 207 -16.68 -3.14 -3.50
CA ALA A 207 -17.87 -3.32 -4.35
C ALA A 207 -19.17 -3.00 -3.59
N GLU A 208 -19.29 -3.40 -2.32
CA GLU A 208 -20.44 -3.04 -1.48
C GLU A 208 -20.48 -1.55 -1.15
N ARG A 209 -19.34 -0.92 -0.87
CA ARG A 209 -19.23 0.52 -0.62
C ARG A 209 -19.59 1.32 -1.87
N TYR A 210 -19.09 0.91 -3.03
CA TYR A 210 -19.47 1.50 -4.31
C TYR A 210 -20.98 1.40 -4.53
N ARG A 211 -21.58 0.22 -4.35
CA ARG A 211 -23.04 0.05 -4.45
C ARG A 211 -23.77 0.91 -3.44
N HIS A 212 -23.31 0.98 -2.19
CA HIS A 212 -23.91 1.79 -1.15
C HIS A 212 -23.91 3.27 -1.52
N ILE A 213 -22.78 3.81 -1.96
CA ILE A 213 -22.65 5.23 -2.37
C ILE A 213 -23.48 5.49 -3.64
N ARG A 214 -23.39 4.59 -4.63
CA ARG A 214 -24.14 4.64 -5.89
C ARG A 214 -25.65 4.60 -5.68
N ASP A 215 -26.14 3.79 -4.74
CA ASP A 215 -27.57 3.57 -4.49
C ASP A 215 -28.14 4.53 -3.44
N SER A 216 -27.33 5.04 -2.50
CA SER A 216 -27.74 6.04 -1.50
C SER A 216 -28.10 7.39 -2.14
N ALA A 217 -27.58 7.65 -3.34
CA ALA A 217 -27.99 8.73 -4.22
C ALA A 217 -29.50 8.80 -4.53
N ALA A 218 -30.25 7.71 -4.32
CA ALA A 218 -31.70 7.68 -4.49
C ALA A 218 -32.45 8.50 -3.43
N ALA A 219 -31.80 8.85 -2.30
CA ALA A 219 -32.36 9.72 -1.27
C ALA A 219 -32.13 11.20 -1.62
N ILE A 220 -32.87 11.70 -2.63
CA ILE A 220 -32.91 13.14 -2.94
C ILE A 220 -33.58 13.88 -1.77
N ARG A 221 -32.82 14.65 -0.99
CA ARG A 221 -33.38 15.61 -0.04
C ARG A 221 -33.24 17.00 -0.65
N ASN A 222 -34.37 17.64 -1.00
CA ASN A 222 -34.42 19.01 -1.53
C ASN A 222 -33.69 19.26 -2.87
N GLY A 223 -33.70 18.28 -3.79
CA GLY A 223 -33.15 18.46 -5.14
C GLY A 223 -31.63 18.44 -5.23
N TRP A 224 -30.94 18.17 -4.12
CA TRP A 224 -29.51 17.92 -4.08
C TRP A 224 -29.29 16.54 -3.44
N PRO A 225 -28.43 15.69 -4.02
CA PRO A 225 -28.13 14.41 -3.42
C PRO A 225 -27.40 14.64 -2.09
N ALA A 226 -27.78 13.88 -1.06
CA ALA A 226 -27.04 13.87 0.21
C ALA A 226 -25.61 13.35 -0.01
N ASP A 227 -24.70 13.70 0.91
CA ASP A 227 -23.26 13.48 0.84
C ASP A 227 -22.86 12.14 0.17
N GLY A 228 -21.95 12.22 -0.81
CA GLY A 228 -21.42 11.05 -1.52
C GLY A 228 -22.20 10.64 -2.78
N PHE A 229 -22.52 11.58 -3.67
CA PHE A 229 -23.13 11.25 -4.97
C PHE A 229 -22.09 10.83 -6.00
N VAL A 230 -22.25 9.63 -6.58
CA VAL A 230 -21.42 9.16 -7.69
C VAL A 230 -22.22 9.24 -8.99
N PHE A 231 -21.68 9.98 -9.94
CA PHE A 231 -22.23 10.13 -11.28
C PHE A 231 -21.09 10.25 -12.29
N ALA A 232 -21.42 10.05 -13.55
CA ALA A 232 -20.59 10.46 -14.66
C ALA A 232 -21.35 11.46 -15.53
N MET A 233 -20.61 12.37 -16.15
CA MET A 233 -21.14 13.22 -17.20
C MET A 233 -20.93 12.52 -18.53
N GLN A 234 -22.02 12.08 -19.15
CA GLN A 234 -21.98 11.52 -20.48
C GLN A 234 -22.14 12.66 -21.50
N PHE A 235 -21.13 12.83 -22.35
CA PHE A 235 -21.18 13.75 -23.47
C PHE A 235 -21.53 12.99 -24.73
N ARG A 236 -22.61 13.41 -25.41
CA ARG A 236 -23.01 12.84 -26.70
C ARG A 236 -23.02 13.94 -27.74
N HIS A 237 -22.29 13.76 -28.82
CA HIS A 237 -22.34 14.64 -29.98
C HIS A 237 -22.43 13.82 -31.28
N ALA A 238 -23.24 14.28 -32.22
CA ALA A 238 -23.04 13.94 -33.62
C ALA A 238 -21.89 14.80 -34.17
N PRO A 239 -21.12 14.33 -35.17
CA PRO A 239 -20.12 15.15 -35.83
C PRO A 239 -20.70 16.50 -36.27
N GLY A 240 -20.08 17.60 -35.85
CA GLY A 240 -20.53 18.96 -36.16
C GLY A 240 -21.65 19.52 -35.27
N THR A 241 -22.01 18.88 -34.16
CA THR A 241 -23.02 19.38 -33.20
C THR A 241 -22.40 19.74 -31.84
N ILE A 242 -23.07 20.63 -31.11
CA ILE A 242 -22.70 20.94 -29.71
C ILE A 242 -22.99 19.67 -28.87
N PRO A 243 -22.03 19.21 -28.05
CA PRO A 243 -22.25 18.07 -27.17
C PRO A 243 -23.43 18.31 -26.24
N SER A 244 -24.39 17.38 -26.23
CA SER A 244 -25.34 17.31 -25.14
C SER A 244 -24.67 16.64 -23.96
N GLN A 245 -24.90 17.19 -22.77
CA GLN A 245 -24.40 16.65 -21.52
C GLN A 245 -25.54 16.03 -20.72
N GLN A 246 -25.32 14.84 -20.20
CA GLN A 246 -26.28 14.15 -19.35
C GLN A 246 -25.55 13.54 -18.15
N ALA A 247 -26.00 13.85 -16.94
CA ALA A 247 -25.55 13.14 -15.75
C ALA A 247 -26.17 11.73 -15.74
N VAL A 248 -25.33 10.71 -15.61
CA VAL A 248 -25.73 9.31 -15.45
C VAL A 248 -25.31 8.82 -14.07
N HIS A 249 -26.22 8.11 -13.40
CA HIS A 249 -26.06 7.63 -12.03
C HIS A 249 -26.68 6.24 -11.88
N GLY A 250 -26.45 5.58 -10.75
CA GLY A 250 -27.07 4.28 -10.48
C GLY A 250 -26.67 3.20 -11.50
N PRO A 251 -27.57 2.27 -11.84
CA PRO A 251 -27.30 1.22 -12.84
C PRO A 251 -26.94 1.75 -14.24
N ALA A 252 -27.39 2.96 -14.60
CA ALA A 252 -27.06 3.58 -15.89
C ALA A 252 -25.60 4.03 -15.96
N LEU A 253 -24.99 4.36 -14.82
CA LEU A 253 -23.57 4.64 -14.72
C LEU A 253 -22.75 3.36 -14.96
N ASP A 254 -23.14 2.26 -14.32
CA ASP A 254 -22.45 0.96 -14.50
C ASP A 254 -22.48 0.52 -15.97
N ALA A 255 -23.64 0.61 -16.61
CA ALA A 255 -23.76 0.30 -18.03
C ALA A 255 -22.89 1.21 -18.91
N ALA A 256 -22.71 2.48 -18.54
CA ALA A 256 -21.84 3.40 -19.25
C ALA A 256 -20.35 3.04 -19.07
N ILE A 257 -19.95 2.64 -17.86
CA ILE A 257 -18.59 2.17 -17.55
C ILE A 257 -18.30 0.87 -18.33
N ASP A 258 -19.21 -0.10 -18.28
CA ASP A 258 -19.06 -1.37 -18.99
C ASP A 258 -18.96 -1.16 -20.51
N ALA A 259 -19.77 -0.27 -21.07
CA ALA A 259 -19.71 0.09 -22.48
C ALA A 259 -18.37 0.75 -22.84
N ALA A 260 -17.83 1.62 -21.98
CA ALA A 260 -16.53 2.26 -22.19
C ALA A 260 -15.38 1.23 -22.15
N ILE A 261 -15.39 0.31 -21.19
CA ILE A 261 -14.40 -0.77 -21.07
C ILE A 261 -14.47 -1.69 -22.29
N ALA A 262 -15.67 -2.04 -22.74
CA ALA A 262 -15.86 -2.87 -23.93
C ALA A 262 -15.35 -2.18 -25.20
N ALA A 263 -15.64 -0.89 -25.37
CA ALA A 263 -15.16 -0.10 -26.50
C ALA A 263 -13.63 0.01 -26.51
N GLN A 264 -13.00 0.21 -25.34
CA GLN A 264 -11.53 0.28 -25.23
C GLN A 264 -10.87 -1.03 -25.68
N ARG A 265 -11.43 -2.19 -25.29
CA ARG A 265 -10.92 -3.51 -25.68
C ARG A 265 -11.08 -3.83 -27.17
N GLN A 266 -12.07 -3.22 -27.84
CA GLN A 266 -12.29 -3.41 -29.28
C GLN A 266 -11.40 -2.52 -30.15
N GLY A 267 -10.91 -1.39 -29.61
CA GLY A 267 -9.96 -0.51 -30.31
C GLY A 267 -8.50 -0.97 -30.25
N ASP A 268 -8.19 -2.02 -29.47
CA ASP A 268 -6.85 -2.61 -29.31
C ASP A 268 -6.66 -3.92 -30.13
N ALA A 269 -7.59 -4.24 -31.03
CA ALA A 269 -7.56 -5.39 -31.95
C ALA A 269 -7.45 -4.94 -33.41
#